data_AF-A0A959FNW2-F1
#
_entry.id   AF-A0A959FNW2-F1
#
_cell.length_a   1.000
_cell.length_b   1.000
_cell.length_c   1.000
_cell.angle_alpha   90.00
_cell.angle_beta   90.00
_cell.angle_gamma   90.00
#
_symmetry.space_group_name_H-M   'P 1'
#
loop_
_entity.id
_entity.type
_entity.pdbx_description
1 polymer ?
#
loop_
_entity_poly.entity_id
_entity_poly.type
_entity_poly.pdbx_seq_one_letter_code
_entity_poly.pdbx_strand_id
1 'polypeptide(L)'
;MQKVLYTLLFVLAFAGFTSAQTAPDFTFTDIHGDQHNLNHALEQGYVVLLDFFFVDCPPCQATAPEIQAIHDDYAGKNVIIWSISDRDADAYIEAYKTNAGLTYLAGGEDGGGTQVINLYASNFTFTGFPTFSVVCPDGGITWDVWPLTSGAANLRAAIDACGVVDADPYVAFSTTRTTEVGSLESVRLAPNPIATEGQLQLSLSESTFLSADLFNAQGQRVRNLFRAELPAGEQQFQLNLEGLPAGQYWLRLQDAEGRVSTLSVQKM
;
A
#
# COMPACT_ATOMS: atom_id res chain seq x y z
N MET A 1 -72.19 11.77 1.10
CA MET A 1 -70.92 12.49 1.33
C MET A 1 -70.01 11.57 2.14
N GLN A 2 -69.26 10.68 1.47
CA GLN A 2 -68.25 9.83 2.13
C GLN A 2 -66.92 10.58 2.12
N LYS A 3 -66.40 10.90 3.30
CA LYS A 3 -65.07 11.49 3.46
C LYS A 3 -64.05 10.34 3.44
N VAL A 4 -63.32 10.19 2.34
CA VAL A 4 -62.19 9.26 2.24
C VAL A 4 -60.98 9.94 2.86
N LEU A 5 -60.56 9.45 4.02
CA LEU A 5 -59.38 9.92 4.75
C LEU A 5 -58.15 9.18 4.19
N TYR A 6 -57.37 9.86 3.34
CA TYR A 6 -56.10 9.34 2.84
C TYR A 6 -55.02 9.52 3.91
N THR A 7 -54.74 8.46 4.65
CA THR A 7 -53.57 8.40 5.54
C THR A 7 -52.31 8.24 4.68
N LEU A 8 -51.54 9.31 4.54
CA LEU A 8 -50.19 9.29 3.97
C LEU A 8 -49.28 8.46 4.89
N LEU A 9 -48.92 7.25 4.45
CA LEU A 9 -47.93 6.41 5.10
C LEU A 9 -46.55 6.91 4.65
N PHE A 10 -45.93 7.77 5.46
CA PHE A 10 -44.56 8.23 5.25
C PHE A 10 -43.63 7.07 5.64
N VAL A 11 -43.19 6.27 4.66
CA VAL A 11 -42.14 5.28 4.86
C VAL A 11 -40.84 6.05 5.07
N LEU A 12 -40.46 6.31 6.32
CA LEU A 12 -39.08 6.67 6.64
C LEU A 12 -38.22 5.47 6.26
N ALA A 13 -37.56 5.54 5.11
CA ALA A 13 -36.41 4.73 4.83
C ALA A 13 -35.34 5.10 5.86
N PHE A 14 -35.23 4.30 6.92
CA PHE A 14 -34.09 4.32 7.82
C PHE A 14 -32.90 3.84 6.99
N ALA A 15 -32.20 4.76 6.34
CA ALA A 15 -30.84 4.54 5.89
C ALA A 15 -30.02 4.38 7.18
N GLY A 16 -29.87 3.14 7.64
CA GLY A 16 -28.90 2.82 8.67
C GLY A 16 -27.54 3.20 8.13
N PHE A 17 -27.01 4.33 8.60
CA PHE A 17 -25.59 4.59 8.51
C PHE A 17 -24.91 3.57 9.43
N THR A 18 -24.61 2.39 8.89
CA THR A 18 -23.60 1.53 9.47
C THR A 18 -22.33 2.37 9.50
N SER A 19 -21.87 2.75 10.70
CA SER A 19 -20.54 3.33 10.84
C SER A 19 -19.58 2.29 10.30
N ALA A 20 -19.09 2.49 9.07
CA ALA A 20 -18.02 1.68 8.54
C ALA A 20 -16.83 1.89 9.48
N GLN A 21 -16.47 0.85 10.22
CA GLN A 21 -15.26 0.89 11.04
C GLN A 21 -14.09 0.99 10.07
N THR A 22 -13.16 1.90 10.36
CA THR A 22 -11.95 2.07 9.56
C THR A 22 -10.82 1.25 10.15
N ALA A 23 -9.98 0.67 9.31
CA ALA A 23 -8.77 -0.03 9.77
C ALA A 23 -7.79 0.96 10.42
N PRO A 24 -7.25 0.69 11.63
CA PRO A 24 -6.14 1.45 12.18
C PRO A 24 -4.91 1.33 11.28
N ASP A 25 -4.29 2.47 10.95
CA ASP A 25 -3.06 2.49 10.17
C ASP A 25 -1.89 1.92 10.98
N PHE A 26 -0.99 1.23 10.29
CA PHE A 26 0.21 0.66 10.88
C PHE A 26 1.30 0.53 9.82
N THR A 27 2.51 0.32 10.30
CA THR A 27 3.66 -0.04 9.48
C THR A 27 4.31 -1.27 10.07
N PHE A 28 4.68 -2.23 9.24
CA PHE A 28 5.46 -3.40 9.62
C PHE A 28 6.51 -3.71 8.56
N THR A 29 7.48 -4.54 8.90
CA THR A 29 8.49 -5.04 7.98
C THR A 29 8.23 -6.52 7.73
N ASP A 30 8.33 -6.96 6.48
CA ASP A 30 8.19 -8.36 6.12
C ASP A 30 9.49 -9.16 6.34
N ILE A 31 9.42 -10.48 6.14
CA ILE A 31 10.57 -11.37 6.29
C ILE A 31 11.74 -11.09 5.33
N HIS A 32 11.53 -10.27 4.30
CA HIS A 32 12.54 -9.87 3.32
C HIS A 32 13.15 -8.50 3.63
N GLY A 33 12.68 -7.84 4.70
CA GLY A 33 13.15 -6.53 5.11
C GLY A 33 12.44 -5.37 4.42
N ASP A 34 11.40 -5.65 3.63
CA ASP A 34 10.59 -4.64 2.97
C ASP A 34 9.55 -4.09 3.94
N GLN A 35 9.37 -2.77 3.93
CA GLN A 35 8.45 -2.10 4.84
C GLN A 35 7.09 -1.93 4.17
N HIS A 36 6.02 -2.12 4.92
CA HIS A 36 4.65 -2.04 4.41
C HIS A 36 3.82 -1.16 5.35
N ASN A 37 3.21 -0.12 4.79
CA ASN A 37 2.25 0.73 5.49
C ASN A 37 0.86 0.53 4.90
N LEU A 38 -0.13 0.36 5.78
CA LEU A 38 -1.49 0.09 5.37
C LEU A 38 -2.04 1.22 4.50
N ASN A 39 -2.04 2.46 4.99
CA ASN A 39 -2.54 3.60 4.23
C ASN A 39 -1.84 3.75 2.87
N HIS A 40 -0.54 3.51 2.79
CA HIS A 40 0.21 3.55 1.54
C HIS A 40 -0.30 2.52 0.51
N ALA A 41 -0.65 1.31 0.94
CA ALA A 41 -1.26 0.32 0.07
C ALA A 41 -2.67 0.75 -0.36
N LEU A 42 -3.48 1.25 0.56
CA LEU A 42 -4.84 1.70 0.26
C LEU A 42 -4.86 2.90 -0.70
N GLU A 43 -3.93 3.84 -0.55
CA GLU A 43 -3.73 4.99 -1.45
C GLU A 43 -3.33 4.56 -2.88
N GLN A 44 -2.63 3.42 -3.01
CA GLN A 44 -2.35 2.78 -4.30
C GLN A 44 -3.55 2.02 -4.87
N GLY A 45 -4.68 1.96 -4.15
CA GLY A 45 -5.90 1.29 -4.57
C GLY A 45 -5.93 -0.20 -4.23
N TYR A 46 -5.04 -0.69 -3.37
CA TYR A 46 -4.98 -2.10 -3.00
C TYR A 46 -6.03 -2.48 -1.94
N VAL A 47 -6.63 -3.65 -2.13
CA VAL A 47 -7.37 -4.41 -1.12
C VAL A 47 -6.34 -5.22 -0.33
N VAL A 48 -6.37 -5.10 0.99
CA VAL A 48 -5.43 -5.79 1.88
C VAL A 48 -6.16 -6.87 2.67
N LEU A 49 -5.79 -8.14 2.44
CA LEU A 49 -6.17 -9.25 3.30
C LEU A 49 -5.15 -9.38 4.43
N LEU A 50 -5.58 -9.09 5.65
CA LEU A 50 -4.82 -9.33 6.87
C LEU A 50 -5.08 -10.76 7.35
N ASP A 51 -4.02 -11.54 7.50
CA ASP A 51 -4.01 -12.88 8.09
C ASP A 51 -3.17 -12.85 9.37
N PHE A 52 -3.82 -12.78 10.53
CA PHE A 52 -3.11 -12.88 11.79
C PHE A 52 -2.92 -14.36 12.13
N PHE A 53 -1.67 -14.79 12.31
CA PHE A 53 -1.31 -16.19 12.51
C PHE A 53 -0.10 -16.35 13.45
N PHE A 54 0.26 -17.60 13.74
CA PHE A 54 1.61 -17.96 14.15
C PHE A 54 1.98 -19.33 13.57
N VAL A 55 3.26 -19.66 13.45
CA VAL A 55 3.72 -20.85 12.71
C VAL A 55 3.18 -22.14 13.35
N ASP A 56 3.31 -22.30 14.66
CA ASP A 56 2.85 -23.48 15.40
C ASP A 56 1.35 -23.47 15.74
N CYS A 57 0.53 -22.83 14.89
CA CYS A 57 -0.92 -22.76 15.01
C CYS A 57 -1.57 -23.80 14.08
N PRO A 58 -2.06 -24.95 14.59
CA PRO A 58 -2.68 -25.97 13.75
C PRO A 58 -3.84 -25.48 12.86
N PRO A 59 -4.78 -24.64 13.34
CA PRO A 59 -5.83 -24.13 12.47
C PRO A 59 -5.29 -23.18 11.40
N CYS A 60 -4.26 -22.39 11.71
CA CYS A 60 -3.62 -21.49 10.74
C CYS A 60 -2.95 -22.29 9.60
N GLN A 61 -2.22 -23.37 9.94
CA GLN A 61 -1.63 -24.28 8.96
C GLN A 61 -2.70 -24.96 8.09
N ALA A 62 -3.85 -25.31 8.67
CA ALA A 62 -4.95 -25.93 7.94
C ALA A 62 -5.61 -24.96 6.94
N THR A 63 -5.64 -23.66 7.22
CA THR A 63 -6.22 -22.63 6.34
C THR A 63 -5.24 -22.06 5.33
N ALA A 64 -3.92 -22.14 5.58
CA ALA A 64 -2.89 -21.54 4.72
C ALA A 64 -2.98 -21.94 3.22
N PRO A 65 -3.34 -23.19 2.84
CA PRO A 65 -3.53 -23.53 1.43
C PRO A 65 -4.67 -22.75 0.75
N GLU A 66 -5.73 -22.42 1.47
CA GLU A 66 -6.84 -21.62 0.93
C GLU A 66 -6.43 -20.14 0.78
N ILE A 67 -5.58 -19.63 1.67
CA ILE A 67 -5.00 -18.28 1.56
C ILE A 67 -4.04 -18.21 0.37
N GLN A 68 -3.23 -19.25 0.15
CA GLN A 68 -2.41 -19.38 -1.05
C GLN A 68 -3.27 -19.43 -2.32
N ALA A 69 -4.39 -20.16 -2.32
CA ALA A 69 -5.29 -20.18 -3.48
C ALA A 69 -5.89 -18.79 -3.76
N ILE A 70 -6.21 -17.99 -2.74
CA ILE A 70 -6.60 -16.59 -2.92
C ILE A 70 -5.45 -15.79 -3.52
N HIS A 71 -4.23 -15.94 -3.00
CA HIS A 71 -3.05 -15.25 -3.54
C HIS A 71 -2.89 -15.49 -5.04
N ASP A 72 -3.02 -16.75 -5.47
CA ASP A 72 -2.85 -17.16 -6.87
C ASP A 72 -4.00 -16.66 -7.75
N ASP A 73 -5.25 -16.74 -7.28
CA ASP A 73 -6.43 -16.35 -8.06
C ASP A 73 -6.53 -14.83 -8.30
N TYR A 74 -6.02 -14.03 -7.36
CA TYR A 74 -5.99 -12.57 -7.47
C TYR A 74 -4.64 -12.04 -7.99
N ALA A 75 -3.76 -12.91 -8.51
CA ALA A 75 -2.51 -12.49 -9.14
C ALA A 75 -2.78 -11.50 -10.29
N GLY A 76 -2.07 -10.36 -10.30
CA GLY A 76 -2.26 -9.27 -11.27
C GLY A 76 -3.46 -8.36 -10.97
N LYS A 77 -4.17 -8.58 -9.86
CA LYS A 77 -5.22 -7.68 -9.36
C LYS A 77 -4.70 -6.81 -8.22
N ASN A 78 -5.48 -5.80 -7.84
CA ASN A 78 -5.22 -4.94 -6.68
C ASN A 78 -5.48 -5.65 -5.34
N VAL A 79 -5.08 -6.90 -5.15
CA VAL A 79 -5.27 -7.65 -3.90
C VAL A 79 -3.91 -8.12 -3.38
N ILE A 80 -3.60 -7.79 -2.13
CA ILE A 80 -2.39 -8.24 -1.44
C ILE A 80 -2.75 -8.88 -0.11
N ILE A 81 -1.94 -9.87 0.28
CA ILE A 81 -2.13 -10.62 1.53
C ILE A 81 -0.95 -10.32 2.43
N TRP A 82 -1.23 -9.87 3.66
CA TRP A 82 -0.23 -9.64 4.70
C TRP A 82 -0.49 -10.60 5.85
N SER A 83 0.35 -11.63 5.95
CA SER A 83 0.31 -12.60 7.04
C SER A 83 1.23 -12.15 8.17
N ILE A 84 0.68 -11.87 9.35
CA ILE A 84 1.40 -11.19 10.43
C ILE A 84 1.39 -12.08 11.68
N SER A 85 2.58 -12.33 12.25
CA SER A 85 2.75 -13.05 13.51
C SER A 85 3.21 -12.12 14.64
N ASP A 86 2.71 -12.35 15.85
CA ASP A 86 3.08 -11.60 17.05
C ASP A 86 4.28 -12.19 17.80
N ARG A 87 4.77 -13.36 17.39
CA ARG A 87 5.70 -14.18 18.18
C ARG A 87 6.74 -14.98 17.41
N ASP A 88 6.59 -15.08 16.09
CA ASP A 88 7.53 -15.84 15.27
C ASP A 88 8.57 -14.89 14.67
N ALA A 89 9.84 -15.25 14.79
CA ALA A 89 10.94 -14.57 14.12
C ALA A 89 10.89 -14.80 12.61
N ASP A 90 11.44 -13.88 11.82
CA ASP A 90 11.33 -13.89 10.36
C ASP A 90 11.90 -15.17 9.73
N ALA A 91 13.03 -15.65 10.27
CA ALA A 91 13.65 -16.90 9.82
C ALA A 91 12.76 -18.14 10.05
N TYR A 92 11.92 -18.14 11.09
CA TYR A 92 11.01 -19.25 11.36
C TYR A 92 9.81 -19.23 10.40
N ILE A 93 9.29 -18.02 10.14
CA ILE A 93 8.22 -17.80 9.15
C ILE A 93 8.70 -18.17 7.74
N GLU A 94 9.92 -17.78 7.35
CA GLU A 94 10.50 -18.12 6.05
C GLU A 94 10.62 -19.64 5.85
N ALA A 95 11.10 -20.35 6.88
CA ALA A 95 11.20 -21.81 6.84
C ALA A 95 9.82 -22.48 6.72
N TYR A 96 8.82 -22.00 7.47
CA TYR A 96 7.45 -22.48 7.37
C TYR A 96 6.87 -22.28 5.96
N LYS A 97 6.95 -21.06 5.42
CA LYS A 97 6.46 -20.73 4.08
C LYS A 97 7.12 -21.58 3.00
N THR A 98 8.44 -21.77 3.08
CA THR A 98 9.19 -22.62 2.14
C THR A 98 8.68 -24.05 2.17
N ASN A 99 8.46 -24.62 3.36
CA ASN A 99 7.98 -26.00 3.50
C ASN A 99 6.52 -26.18 3.06
N ALA A 100 5.68 -25.16 3.27
CA ALA A 100 4.26 -25.18 2.95
C ALA A 100 3.94 -24.69 1.53
N GLY A 101 4.93 -24.18 0.78
CA GLY A 101 4.75 -23.64 -0.57
C GLY A 101 3.99 -22.31 -0.62
N LEU A 102 4.15 -21.47 0.41
CA LEU A 102 3.42 -20.21 0.55
C LEU A 102 4.24 -19.05 -0.02
N THR A 103 3.63 -18.25 -0.90
CA THR A 103 4.32 -17.17 -1.63
C THR A 103 3.78 -15.78 -1.33
N TYR A 104 2.67 -15.66 -0.60
CA TYR A 104 2.16 -14.36 -0.12
C TYR A 104 3.09 -13.71 0.92
N LEU A 105 2.99 -12.40 1.10
CA LEU A 105 3.82 -11.62 2.03
C LEU A 105 3.54 -12.00 3.49
N ALA A 106 4.60 -12.14 4.28
CA ALA A 106 4.47 -12.35 5.72
C ALA A 106 5.53 -11.58 6.52
N GLY A 107 5.24 -11.25 7.78
CA GLY A 107 6.18 -10.61 8.71
C GLY A 107 5.96 -11.05 10.14
N GLY A 108 7.05 -11.08 10.91
CA GLY A 108 7.07 -11.59 12.28
C GLY A 108 7.25 -10.52 13.37
N GLU A 109 7.66 -10.97 14.55
CA GLU A 109 7.97 -10.08 15.68
C GLU A 109 9.15 -9.12 15.39
N ASP A 110 10.10 -9.56 14.57
CA ASP A 110 11.26 -8.78 14.11
C ASP A 110 10.83 -7.55 13.29
N GLY A 111 9.75 -7.70 12.52
CA GLY A 111 9.16 -6.65 11.68
C GLY A 111 8.03 -5.86 12.36
N GLY A 112 7.82 -6.05 13.66
CA GLY A 112 6.83 -5.32 14.45
C GLY A 112 5.42 -5.93 14.46
N GLY A 113 5.27 -7.20 14.04
CA GLY A 113 3.99 -7.90 14.03
C GLY A 113 3.28 -7.93 15.39
N THR A 114 4.04 -7.99 16.50
CA THR A 114 3.48 -7.87 17.86
C THR A 114 2.75 -6.54 18.09
N GLN A 115 3.30 -5.42 17.59
CA GLN A 115 2.65 -4.11 17.76
C GLN A 115 1.40 -4.00 16.89
N VAL A 116 1.44 -4.54 15.67
CA VAL A 116 0.27 -4.59 14.78
C VAL A 116 -0.86 -5.39 15.42
N ILE A 117 -0.59 -6.62 15.87
CA ILE A 117 -1.63 -7.46 16.48
C ILE A 117 -2.21 -6.82 17.75
N ASN A 118 -1.36 -6.20 18.59
CA ASN A 118 -1.85 -5.46 19.76
C ASN A 118 -2.73 -4.27 19.39
N LEU A 119 -2.38 -3.52 18.34
CA LEU A 119 -3.18 -2.41 17.82
C LEU A 119 -4.57 -2.92 17.41
N TYR A 120 -4.64 -3.99 16.62
CA TYR A 120 -5.92 -4.56 16.19
C TYR A 120 -6.71 -5.19 17.34
N ALA A 121 -6.06 -5.91 18.25
CA ALA A 121 -6.72 -6.47 19.44
C ALA A 121 -7.28 -5.40 20.39
N SER A 122 -6.76 -4.17 20.35
CA SER A 122 -7.30 -3.04 21.12
C SER A 122 -8.49 -2.34 20.46
N ASN A 123 -8.63 -2.46 19.13
CA ASN A 123 -9.68 -1.81 18.34
C ASN A 123 -10.82 -2.75 17.94
N PHE A 124 -10.59 -4.06 17.98
CA PHE A 124 -11.53 -5.09 17.56
C PHE A 124 -11.57 -6.24 18.55
N THR A 125 -12.67 -7.02 18.51
CA THR A 125 -12.77 -8.23 19.33
C THR A 125 -11.90 -9.32 18.72
N PHE A 126 -10.67 -9.46 19.24
CA PHE A 126 -9.71 -10.47 18.82
C PHE A 126 -9.90 -11.74 19.66
N THR A 127 -10.43 -12.80 19.05
CA THR A 127 -10.82 -14.03 19.75
C THR A 127 -9.71 -15.10 19.75
N GLY A 128 -8.84 -15.07 18.74
CA GLY A 128 -7.73 -16.01 18.62
C GLY A 128 -7.16 -16.06 17.21
N PHE A 129 -6.25 -17.02 17.00
CA PHE A 129 -5.62 -17.26 15.71
C PHE A 129 -6.23 -18.50 15.01
N PRO A 130 -6.33 -18.50 13.68
CA PRO A 130 -6.10 -17.34 12.81
C PRO A 130 -7.24 -16.32 12.93
N THR A 131 -6.99 -15.07 12.56
CA THR A 131 -8.04 -14.05 12.36
C THR A 131 -7.82 -13.42 10.99
N PHE A 132 -8.84 -13.42 10.15
CA PHE A 132 -8.78 -12.88 8.79
C PHE A 132 -9.61 -11.61 8.68
N SER A 133 -9.05 -10.55 8.11
CA SER A 133 -9.77 -9.30 7.90
C SER A 133 -9.47 -8.71 6.54
N VAL A 134 -10.46 -8.11 5.90
CA VAL A 134 -10.30 -7.48 4.58
C VAL A 134 -10.43 -5.98 4.74
N VAL A 135 -9.42 -5.24 4.28
CA VAL A 135 -9.41 -3.77 4.26
C VAL A 135 -9.54 -3.28 2.82
N CYS A 136 -10.57 -2.48 2.55
CA CYS A 136 -10.83 -1.90 1.24
C CYS A 136 -10.01 -0.61 1.02
N PRO A 137 -9.82 -0.16 -0.24
CA PRO A 137 -9.07 1.07 -0.55
C PRO A 137 -9.63 2.35 0.09
N ASP A 138 -10.91 2.36 0.47
CA ASP A 138 -11.54 3.47 1.19
C ASP A 138 -11.25 3.48 2.71
N GLY A 139 -10.47 2.50 3.20
CA GLY A 139 -10.14 2.31 4.62
C GLY A 139 -11.16 1.49 5.40
N GLY A 140 -12.29 1.10 4.80
CA GLY A 140 -13.28 0.24 5.43
C GLY A 140 -12.73 -1.15 5.71
N ILE A 141 -13.03 -1.71 6.87
CA ILE A 141 -12.60 -3.06 7.26
C ILE A 141 -13.77 -3.99 7.53
N THR A 142 -13.69 -5.20 6.96
CA THR A 142 -14.49 -6.36 7.39
C THR A 142 -13.63 -7.19 8.33
N TRP A 143 -13.95 -7.15 9.62
CA TRP A 143 -13.21 -7.84 10.69
C TRP A 143 -13.65 -9.29 10.87
N ASP A 144 -12.68 -10.17 11.12
CA ASP A 144 -12.88 -11.58 11.54
C ASP A 144 -13.83 -12.38 10.62
N VAL A 145 -13.45 -12.47 9.34
CA VAL A 145 -14.25 -13.09 8.28
C VAL A 145 -14.27 -14.62 8.44
N TRP A 146 -15.37 -15.13 8.97
CA TRP A 146 -15.63 -16.56 9.16
C TRP A 146 -17.03 -16.96 8.67
N PRO A 147 -17.26 -18.26 8.37
CA PRO A 147 -16.30 -19.35 8.37
C PRO A 147 -15.40 -19.37 7.11
N LEU A 148 -14.19 -19.89 7.26
CA LEU A 148 -13.34 -20.35 6.15
C LEU A 148 -13.70 -21.79 5.78
N THR A 149 -14.71 -21.93 4.93
CA THR A 149 -15.03 -23.20 4.27
C THR A 149 -14.12 -23.41 3.06
N SER A 150 -14.10 -24.62 2.51
CA SER A 150 -13.35 -24.92 1.29
C SER A 150 -13.69 -23.91 0.18
N GLY A 151 -12.66 -23.36 -0.46
CA GLY A 151 -12.75 -22.28 -1.45
C GLY A 151 -12.83 -20.86 -0.87
N ALA A 152 -12.85 -20.70 0.47
CA ALA A 152 -12.81 -19.42 1.17
C ALA A 152 -13.85 -18.38 0.69
N ALA A 153 -15.07 -18.84 0.37
CA ALA A 153 -16.08 -18.02 -0.30
C ALA A 153 -16.43 -16.71 0.41
N ASN A 154 -16.48 -16.71 1.75
CA ASN A 154 -16.74 -15.49 2.52
C ASN A 154 -15.61 -14.47 2.41
N LEU A 155 -14.36 -14.94 2.38
CA LEU A 155 -13.19 -14.07 2.26
C LEU A 155 -13.10 -13.48 0.86
N ARG A 156 -13.35 -14.29 -0.17
CA ARG A 156 -13.45 -13.83 -1.57
C ARG A 156 -14.58 -12.82 -1.76
N ALA A 157 -15.76 -13.08 -1.19
CA ALA A 157 -16.87 -12.14 -1.25
C ALA A 157 -16.54 -10.79 -0.58
N ALA A 158 -15.82 -10.82 0.56
CA ALA A 158 -15.36 -9.60 1.22
C ALA A 158 -14.31 -8.85 0.38
N ILE A 159 -13.37 -9.57 -0.25
CA ILE A 159 -12.38 -8.99 -1.17
C ILE A 159 -13.07 -8.36 -2.39
N ASP A 160 -13.96 -9.10 -3.05
CA ASP A 160 -14.68 -8.67 -4.26
C ASP A 160 -15.55 -7.43 -3.98
N ALA A 161 -16.13 -7.32 -2.78
CA ALA A 161 -16.90 -6.16 -2.35
C ALA A 161 -16.08 -4.87 -2.27
N CYS A 162 -14.75 -4.95 -2.17
CA CYS A 162 -13.85 -3.79 -2.17
C CYS A 162 -13.54 -3.23 -3.58
N GLY A 163 -14.08 -3.83 -4.65
CA GLY A 163 -13.89 -3.34 -6.02
C GLY A 163 -12.57 -3.80 -6.65
N VAL A 164 -12.41 -5.11 -6.80
CA VAL A 164 -11.22 -5.73 -7.41
C VAL A 164 -11.08 -5.33 -8.88
N VAL A 165 -9.88 -4.89 -9.26
CA VAL A 165 -9.49 -4.47 -10.61
C VAL A 165 -8.10 -5.00 -10.97
N ASP A 166 -7.74 -4.98 -12.25
CA ASP A 166 -6.35 -5.19 -12.68
C ASP A 166 -5.45 -4.08 -12.11
N ALA A 167 -4.24 -4.42 -11.68
CA ALA A 167 -3.32 -3.48 -11.05
C ALA A 167 -1.88 -3.65 -11.53
N ASP A 168 -1.16 -2.52 -11.58
CA ASP A 168 0.31 -2.52 -11.63
C ASP A 168 0.86 -3.16 -10.33
N PRO A 169 2.04 -3.80 -10.35
CA PRO A 169 2.62 -4.46 -9.17
C PRO A 169 2.67 -3.57 -7.92
N TYR A 170 2.40 -4.16 -6.76
CA TYR A 170 2.39 -3.46 -5.47
C TYR A 170 3.79 -2.95 -5.15
N VAL A 171 3.88 -1.68 -4.75
CA VAL A 171 5.14 -1.05 -4.32
C VAL A 171 5.14 -0.90 -2.81
N ALA A 172 6.14 -1.50 -2.15
CA ALA A 172 6.33 -1.45 -0.72
C ALA A 172 6.59 -0.01 -0.20
N PHE A 173 6.27 0.21 1.06
CA PHE A 173 6.49 1.47 1.76
C PHE A 173 7.97 1.71 2.07
N SER A 174 8.40 2.96 2.17
CA SER A 174 9.79 3.32 2.47
C SER A 174 9.85 4.55 3.36
N THR A 175 10.22 4.41 4.65
CA THR A 175 10.23 5.54 5.62
C THR A 175 11.52 6.33 5.72
N THR A 176 12.70 5.79 5.38
CA THR A 176 13.96 6.57 5.23
C THR A 176 15.16 5.66 4.93
N ARG A 177 15.43 5.48 3.65
CA ARG A 177 16.58 6.09 2.98
C ARG A 177 16.10 6.17 1.54
N THR A 178 16.41 7.24 0.82
CA THR A 178 16.58 7.07 -0.61
C THR A 178 17.56 5.91 -0.76
N THR A 179 17.10 4.69 -1.01
CA THR A 179 17.83 3.83 -1.94
C THR A 179 17.84 4.72 -3.16
N GLU A 180 18.94 5.46 -3.32
CA GLU A 180 19.10 6.28 -4.49
C GLU A 180 18.88 5.33 -5.66
N VAL A 181 18.18 5.82 -6.68
CA VAL A 181 18.06 5.14 -7.96
C VAL A 181 19.45 4.57 -8.27
N GLY A 182 19.60 3.24 -8.25
CA GLY A 182 20.93 2.63 -8.14
C GLY A 182 21.81 2.89 -9.36
N SER A 183 21.17 3.23 -10.47
CA SER A 183 21.81 3.68 -11.70
C SER A 183 22.16 5.17 -11.72
N LEU A 184 21.67 5.99 -10.78
CA LEU A 184 21.88 7.44 -10.74
C LEU A 184 23.22 7.78 -10.08
N GLU A 185 24.21 8.14 -10.89
CA GLU A 185 25.56 8.48 -10.43
C GLU A 185 25.65 9.93 -9.92
N SER A 186 24.93 10.85 -10.57
CA SER A 186 24.85 12.24 -10.12
C SER A 186 23.56 12.90 -10.57
N VAL A 187 23.10 13.88 -9.80
CA VAL A 187 21.94 14.69 -10.13
C VAL A 187 22.16 16.13 -9.65
N ARG A 188 21.88 17.09 -10.54
CA ARG A 188 22.09 18.52 -10.29
C ARG A 188 20.94 19.33 -10.85
N LEU A 189 20.53 20.36 -10.11
CA LEU A 189 19.56 21.34 -10.56
C LEU A 189 20.19 22.73 -10.51
N ALA A 190 20.19 23.43 -11.65
CA ALA A 190 20.77 24.76 -11.77
C ALA A 190 19.90 25.69 -12.64
N PRO A 191 19.75 26.98 -12.27
CA PRO A 191 20.09 27.55 -10.96
C PRO A 191 19.18 27.01 -9.86
N ASN A 192 19.58 27.12 -8.61
CA ASN A 192 18.70 26.97 -7.45
C ASN A 192 19.09 28.07 -6.47
N PRO A 193 18.27 29.12 -6.26
CA PRO A 193 16.84 29.25 -6.61
C PRO A 193 16.50 29.45 -8.10
N ILE A 194 15.28 29.07 -8.51
CA ILE A 194 14.73 29.19 -9.87
C ILE A 194 13.65 30.29 -9.92
N ALA A 195 13.73 31.20 -10.88
CA ALA A 195 12.67 32.19 -11.14
C ALA A 195 11.54 31.62 -12.01
N THR A 196 11.86 31.09 -13.18
CA THR A 196 10.85 30.53 -14.10
C THR A 196 11.31 29.20 -14.65
N GLU A 197 12.57 29.11 -15.08
CA GLU A 197 13.14 27.90 -15.66
C GLU A 197 14.46 27.55 -14.99
N GLY A 198 14.67 26.27 -14.76
CA GLY A 198 15.94 25.68 -14.38
C GLY A 198 16.25 24.46 -15.21
N GLN A 199 17.40 23.86 -14.96
CA GLN A 199 17.94 22.75 -15.73
C GLN A 199 18.32 21.63 -14.77
N LEU A 200 17.68 20.48 -14.98
CA LEU A 200 17.99 19.22 -14.32
C LEU A 200 19.02 18.47 -15.18
N GLN A 201 20.14 18.11 -14.58
CA GLN A 201 21.20 17.29 -15.18
C GLN A 201 21.33 16.02 -14.35
N LEU A 202 21.38 14.86 -15.01
CA LEU A 202 21.53 13.58 -14.35
C LEU A 202 22.44 12.64 -15.14
N SER A 203 23.30 11.89 -14.44
CA SER A 203 24.16 10.85 -15.04
C SER A 203 23.67 9.47 -14.60
N LEU A 204 23.48 8.56 -15.56
CA LEU A 204 23.05 7.18 -15.32
C LEU A 204 24.16 6.19 -15.68
N SER A 205 24.45 5.22 -14.82
CA SER A 205 25.44 4.15 -15.08
C SER A 205 24.92 3.08 -16.04
N GLU A 206 23.59 2.92 -16.13
CA GLU A 206 22.91 1.97 -17.02
C GLU A 206 21.56 2.53 -17.50
N SER A 207 20.99 1.92 -18.53
CA SER A 207 19.66 2.31 -19.00
C SER A 207 18.61 1.86 -17.99
N THR A 208 17.74 2.79 -17.58
CA THR A 208 16.68 2.49 -16.62
C THR A 208 15.44 3.32 -16.91
N PHE A 209 14.31 2.83 -16.43
CA PHE A 209 13.10 3.64 -16.34
C PHE A 209 13.24 4.67 -15.22
N LEU A 210 12.89 5.93 -15.50
CA LEU A 210 12.92 6.99 -14.51
C LEU A 210 11.72 7.94 -14.67
N SER A 211 11.17 8.35 -13.54
CA SER A 211 10.14 9.37 -13.44
C SER A 211 10.62 10.53 -12.57
N ALA A 212 10.17 11.74 -12.89
CA ALA A 212 10.53 12.96 -12.17
C ALA A 212 9.28 13.79 -11.85
N ASP A 213 8.98 13.93 -10.57
CA ASP A 213 7.79 14.61 -10.05
C ASP A 213 8.15 15.70 -9.05
N LEU A 214 7.52 16.86 -9.15
CA LEU A 214 7.69 17.99 -8.25
C LEU A 214 6.58 18.02 -7.20
N PHE A 215 6.95 18.16 -5.93
CA PHE A 215 6.05 18.20 -4.78
C PHE A 215 6.17 19.52 -4.01
N ASN A 216 5.07 20.01 -3.45
CA ASN A 216 5.06 21.13 -2.51
C ASN A 216 5.35 20.68 -1.07
N ALA A 217 5.39 21.64 -0.13
CA ALA A 217 5.64 21.37 1.29
C ALA A 217 4.55 20.57 2.02
N GLN A 218 3.38 20.40 1.40
CA GLN A 218 2.30 19.56 1.92
C GLN A 218 2.37 18.13 1.36
N GLY A 219 3.40 17.80 0.58
CA GLY A 219 3.54 16.49 -0.07
C GLY A 219 2.63 16.29 -1.28
N GLN A 220 1.98 17.35 -1.77
CA GLN A 220 1.13 17.26 -2.96
C GLN A 220 1.98 17.37 -4.22
N ARG A 221 1.79 16.45 -5.17
CA ARG A 221 2.41 16.53 -6.49
C ARG A 221 1.84 17.72 -7.27
N VAL A 222 2.70 18.69 -7.57
CA VAL A 222 2.32 19.92 -8.29
C VAL A 222 2.67 19.88 -9.78
N ARG A 223 3.62 19.04 -10.20
CA ARG A 223 4.03 18.91 -11.61
C ARG A 223 4.74 17.59 -11.87
N ASN A 224 4.51 16.97 -13.03
CA ASN A 224 5.36 15.90 -13.56
C ASN A 224 6.29 16.51 -14.63
N LEU A 225 7.58 16.17 -14.61
CA LEU A 225 8.57 16.63 -15.59
C LEU A 225 8.68 15.62 -16.74
N PHE A 226 8.90 14.35 -16.40
CA PHE A 226 8.99 13.26 -17.36
C PHE A 226 8.70 11.91 -16.69
N ARG A 227 8.45 10.92 -17.54
CA ARG A 227 8.38 9.49 -17.22
C ARG A 227 8.78 8.70 -18.46
N ALA A 228 9.99 8.15 -18.47
CA ALA A 228 10.55 7.52 -19.67
C ALA A 228 11.66 6.51 -19.31
N GLU A 229 11.94 5.58 -20.22
CA GLU A 229 13.21 4.87 -20.24
C GLU A 229 14.31 5.81 -20.70
N LEU A 230 15.35 5.95 -19.87
CA LEU A 230 16.50 6.78 -20.15
C LEU A 230 17.71 5.88 -20.44
N PRO A 231 18.53 6.22 -21.45
CA PRO A 231 19.77 5.52 -21.71
C PRO A 231 20.82 5.87 -20.64
N ALA A 232 21.84 5.02 -20.51
CA ALA A 232 23.03 5.32 -19.72
C ALA A 232 23.73 6.60 -20.22
N GLY A 233 24.40 7.31 -19.32
CA GLY A 233 25.12 8.56 -19.55
C GLY A 233 24.36 9.81 -19.09
N GLU A 234 24.86 10.97 -19.50
CA GLU A 234 24.34 12.29 -19.12
C GLU A 234 23.02 12.61 -19.84
N GLN A 235 22.00 12.94 -19.07
CA GLN A 235 20.68 13.39 -19.55
C GLN A 235 20.38 14.79 -19.00
N GLN A 236 19.62 15.56 -19.77
CA GLN A 236 19.31 16.95 -19.43
C GLN A 236 17.83 17.27 -19.70
N PHE A 237 17.17 17.85 -18.71
CA PHE A 237 15.75 18.22 -18.77
C PHE A 237 15.55 19.66 -18.31
N GLN A 238 14.58 20.34 -18.92
CA GLN A 238 14.17 21.67 -18.52
C GLN A 238 13.10 21.58 -17.44
N LEU A 239 13.30 22.28 -16.33
CA LEU A 239 12.33 22.42 -15.25
C LEU A 239 11.67 23.79 -15.34
N ASN A 240 10.44 23.83 -15.85
CA ASN A 240 9.61 25.03 -15.82
C ASN A 240 8.82 25.07 -14.49
N LEU A 241 8.89 26.19 -13.77
CA LEU A 241 8.16 26.50 -12.53
C LEU A 241 7.17 27.67 -12.68
N GLU A 242 6.87 28.09 -13.90
CA GLU A 242 5.89 29.12 -14.20
C GLU A 242 4.52 28.73 -13.62
N GLY A 243 3.85 29.74 -13.06
CA GLY A 243 2.54 29.59 -12.41
C GLY A 243 2.59 28.99 -10.99
N LEU A 244 3.75 28.57 -10.51
CA LEU A 244 3.91 28.07 -9.13
C LEU A 244 4.21 29.21 -8.16
N PRO A 245 3.58 29.23 -6.96
CA PRO A 245 3.92 30.18 -5.91
C PRO A 245 5.40 30.09 -5.50
N ALA A 246 5.97 31.23 -5.09
CA ALA A 246 7.29 31.25 -4.45
C ALA A 246 7.29 30.36 -3.21
N GLY A 247 8.36 29.58 -3.02
CA GLY A 247 8.44 28.62 -1.91
C GLY A 247 9.39 27.46 -2.14
N GLN A 248 9.37 26.54 -1.19
CA GLN A 248 10.18 25.33 -1.20
C GLN A 248 9.39 24.18 -1.85
N TYR A 249 10.06 23.47 -2.75
CA TYR A 249 9.59 22.29 -3.45
C TYR A 249 10.62 21.16 -3.37
N TRP A 250 10.18 19.96 -3.70
CA TRP A 250 11.00 18.76 -3.75
C TRP A 250 10.80 18.08 -5.10
N LEU A 251 11.87 17.89 -5.85
CA LEU A 251 11.89 17.10 -7.07
C LEU A 251 12.24 15.66 -6.69
N ARG A 252 11.31 14.74 -6.91
CA ARG A 252 11.44 13.31 -6.65
C ARG A 252 11.72 12.58 -7.96
N LEU A 253 12.87 11.93 -8.05
CA LEU A 253 13.21 10.96 -9.08
C LEU A 253 12.85 9.56 -8.56
N GLN A 254 12.21 8.73 -9.38
CA GLN A 254 11.82 7.38 -8.99
C GLN A 254 11.97 6.41 -10.16
N ASP A 255 12.64 5.28 -9.94
CA ASP A 255 12.81 4.21 -10.94
C ASP A 255 11.68 3.17 -10.91
N ALA A 256 11.77 2.16 -11.78
CA ALA A 256 10.77 1.10 -11.88
C ALA A 256 10.71 0.22 -10.62
N GLU A 257 11.81 0.10 -9.89
CA GLU A 257 11.90 -0.63 -8.63
C GLU A 257 11.36 0.18 -7.44
N GLY A 258 10.88 1.41 -7.69
CA GLY A 258 10.34 2.29 -6.66
C GLY A 258 11.40 2.96 -5.80
N ARG A 259 12.69 2.83 -6.14
CA ARG A 259 13.79 3.54 -5.48
C ARG A 259 13.70 5.02 -5.81
N VAL A 260 14.01 5.88 -4.84
CA VAL A 260 13.76 7.31 -4.93
C VAL A 260 15.05 8.08 -4.71
N SER A 261 15.26 9.17 -5.46
CA SER A 261 16.21 10.24 -5.13
C SER A 261 15.46 11.57 -5.09
N THR A 262 15.78 12.47 -4.15
CA THR A 262 15.04 13.73 -3.98
C THR A 262 15.99 14.92 -3.95
N LEU A 263 15.64 15.99 -4.66
CA LEU A 263 16.35 17.25 -4.68
C LEU A 263 15.47 18.40 -4.17
N SER A 264 16.06 19.29 -3.38
CA SER A 264 15.38 20.52 -2.98
C SER A 264 15.34 21.52 -4.15
N VAL A 265 14.18 22.12 -4.37
CA VAL A 265 13.97 23.14 -5.41
C VAL A 265 13.39 24.38 -4.76
N GLN A 266 14.09 25.51 -4.84
CA GLN A 266 13.62 26.78 -4.32
C GLN A 266 13.08 27.64 -5.47
N LYS A 267 11.78 27.98 -5.44
CA LYS A 267 11.14 28.91 -6.38
C LYS A 267 11.18 30.33 -5.81
N MET A 268 11.68 31.28 -6.59
CA MET A 268 11.65 32.73 -6.29
C MET A 268 10.32 33.38 -6.62
#